data_AF-A0A7Y0GN45-F1
#
_entry.id   AF-A0A7Y0GN45-F1
#
_cell.length_a   1.000
_cell.length_b   1.000
_cell.length_c   1.000
_cell.angle_alpha   90.00
_cell.angle_beta   90.00
_cell.angle_gamma   90.00
#
_symmetry.space_group_name_H-M   'P 1'
#
loop_
_entity.id
_entity.type
_entity.pdbx_description
1 polymer ?
#
loop_
_entity_poly.entity_id
_entity_poly.type
_entity_poly.pdbx_seq_one_letter_code
_entity_poly.pdbx_strand_id
1 'polypeptide(L)'
;MLASDLPVRLIVAGDGPCRAEVEAAAAQVNARHGRPAVTLTGNLTDPRPVYDAADVVLGMGGSALRGMAFAKPLVVQGERGYWRLLEPASLPVFLTQGWYGIGTGQDGAELVAAILRRLFSDPEERARLGVFSREVIEDRFSLTAAASAQESRYRSAIAARPSRMRWGPSLVRPLAQVTWYDVRRKIARRLGTVNADDFNSLAAMTRHHERSTS
;
A
#
# COMPACT_ATOMS: atom_id res chain seq x y z
N MET A 1 16.28 21.51 -0.84
CA MET A 1 15.13 20.73 -1.38
C MET A 1 15.74 19.59 -2.16
N LEU A 2 15.29 18.34 -2.07
CA LEU A 2 16.03 17.17 -2.62
C LEU A 2 16.55 17.35 -4.06
N ALA A 3 15.73 17.93 -4.95
CA ALA A 3 16.07 18.16 -6.36
C ALA A 3 17.12 19.26 -6.60
N SER A 4 17.43 20.09 -5.58
CA SER A 4 18.56 21.02 -5.56
C SER A 4 19.88 20.34 -5.20
N ASP A 5 19.79 19.35 -4.30
CA ASP A 5 20.95 18.75 -3.63
C ASP A 5 21.42 17.47 -4.37
N LEU A 6 20.50 16.82 -5.09
CA LEU A 6 20.73 15.55 -5.79
C LEU A 6 20.16 15.59 -7.22
N PRO A 7 20.79 14.91 -8.20
CA PRO A 7 20.30 14.80 -9.57
C PRO A 7 19.14 13.80 -9.68
N VAL A 8 18.09 13.98 -8.87
CA VAL A 8 16.94 13.08 -8.83
C VAL A 8 15.80 13.56 -9.72
N ARG A 9 14.98 12.60 -10.16
CA ARG A 9 13.69 12.79 -10.83
C ARG A 9 12.65 11.89 -10.20
N LEU A 10 11.47 12.44 -9.92
CA LEU A 10 10.32 11.68 -9.43
C LEU A 10 9.41 11.32 -10.60
N ILE A 11 9.15 10.03 -10.78
CA ILE A 11 8.14 9.53 -11.73
C ILE A 11 6.92 9.08 -10.92
N VAL A 12 5.77 9.67 -11.20
CA VAL A 12 4.48 9.29 -10.63
C VAL A 12 3.73 8.45 -11.65
N ALA A 13 3.72 7.14 -11.44
CA ALA A 13 3.04 6.18 -12.30
C ALA A 13 1.67 5.80 -11.74
N GLY A 14 0.63 6.34 -12.35
CA GLY A 14 -0.76 6.19 -11.90
C GLY A 14 -1.57 7.45 -12.16
N ASP A 15 -2.86 7.33 -11.90
CA ASP A 15 -3.82 8.42 -11.96
C ASP A 15 -4.81 8.31 -10.79
N GLY A 16 -5.58 9.36 -10.55
CA GLY A 16 -6.56 9.35 -9.48
C GLY A 16 -7.25 10.69 -9.24
N PRO A 17 -8.14 10.74 -8.23
CA PRO A 17 -8.96 11.92 -7.97
C PRO A 17 -8.16 13.19 -7.71
N CYS A 18 -6.98 13.08 -7.10
CA CYS A 18 -6.09 14.20 -6.79
C CYS A 18 -5.14 14.56 -7.94
N ARG A 19 -5.39 14.08 -9.17
CA ARG A 19 -4.50 14.29 -10.33
C ARG A 19 -4.17 15.76 -10.55
N ALA A 20 -5.18 16.63 -10.55
CA ALA A 20 -5.00 18.06 -10.81
C ALA A 20 -4.09 18.73 -9.76
N GLU A 21 -4.25 18.38 -8.48
CA GLU A 21 -3.44 18.91 -7.39
C GLU A 21 -1.97 18.49 -7.52
N VAL A 22 -1.73 17.21 -7.83
CA VAL A 22 -0.37 16.67 -8.02
C VAL A 22 0.29 17.29 -9.26
N GLU A 23 -0.46 17.49 -10.33
CA GLU A 23 0.03 18.11 -11.56
C GLU A 23 0.40 19.58 -11.37
N ALA A 24 -0.42 20.34 -10.65
CA ALA A 24 -0.10 21.72 -10.27
C ALA A 24 1.17 21.81 -9.42
N ALA A 25 1.31 20.94 -8.42
CA ALA A 25 2.51 20.86 -7.59
C ALA A 25 3.76 20.49 -8.42
N ALA A 26 3.65 19.51 -9.32
CA ALA A 26 4.73 19.12 -10.21
C ALA A 26 5.15 20.26 -11.16
N ALA A 27 4.19 21.00 -11.71
CA ALA A 27 4.47 22.16 -12.57
C ALA A 27 5.23 23.25 -11.82
N GLN A 28 4.85 23.57 -10.58
CA GLN A 28 5.56 24.53 -9.74
C GLN A 28 7.01 24.10 -9.47
N VAL A 29 7.22 22.83 -9.13
CA VAL A 29 8.56 22.28 -8.89
C VAL A 29 9.39 22.31 -10.17
N ASN A 30 8.84 21.89 -11.30
CA ASN A 30 9.53 21.89 -12.58
C ASN A 30 9.91 23.30 -13.04
N ALA A 31 9.01 24.27 -12.90
CA ALA A 31 9.27 25.68 -13.22
C ALA A 31 10.38 26.25 -12.35
N ARG A 32 10.36 25.96 -11.03
CA ARG A 32 11.39 26.39 -10.08
C ARG A 32 12.79 25.87 -10.45
N HIS A 33 12.88 24.66 -11.01
CA HIS A 33 14.15 24.00 -11.34
C HIS A 33 14.54 24.09 -12.82
N GLY A 34 13.70 24.65 -13.69
CA GLY A 34 13.96 24.76 -15.13
C GLY A 34 14.14 23.41 -15.84
N ARG A 35 13.67 22.30 -15.23
CA ARG A 35 13.85 20.93 -15.75
C ARG A 35 12.68 20.03 -15.30
N PRO A 36 12.41 18.90 -15.97
CA PRO A 36 11.38 17.95 -15.56
C PRO A 36 11.83 17.12 -14.33
N ALA A 37 11.83 17.74 -13.15
CA ALA A 37 12.14 17.09 -11.88
C ALA A 37 11.04 16.13 -11.40
N VAL A 38 9.78 16.38 -11.77
CA VAL A 38 8.63 15.52 -11.51
C VAL A 38 7.91 15.22 -12.82
N THR A 39 7.54 13.97 -13.07
CA THR A 39 6.85 13.54 -14.27
C THR A 39 5.71 12.61 -13.91
N LEU A 40 4.50 13.00 -14.31
CA LEU A 40 3.32 12.17 -14.10
C LEU A 40 3.02 11.43 -15.41
N THR A 41 3.07 10.11 -15.40
CA THR A 41 2.84 9.30 -16.61
C THR A 41 1.35 9.06 -16.88
N GLY A 42 0.50 9.28 -15.88
CA GLY A 42 -0.87 8.75 -15.89
C GLY A 42 -0.89 7.23 -15.67
N ASN A 43 -2.05 6.62 -15.89
CA ASN A 43 -2.19 5.18 -15.77
C ASN A 43 -1.41 4.43 -16.87
N LEU A 44 -0.59 3.47 -16.47
CA LEU A 44 0.20 2.65 -17.38
C LEU A 44 -0.41 1.26 -17.51
N THR A 45 -0.66 0.83 -18.74
CA THR A 45 -1.09 -0.56 -19.02
C THR A 45 -0.01 -1.56 -18.60
N ASP A 46 1.27 -1.21 -18.82
CA ASP A 46 2.41 -1.97 -18.33
C ASP A 46 3.34 -1.06 -17.50
N PRO A 47 3.35 -1.19 -16.17
CA PRO A 47 4.21 -0.38 -15.30
C PRO A 47 5.65 -0.92 -15.20
N ARG A 48 5.97 -2.08 -15.79
CA ARG A 48 7.30 -2.71 -15.65
C ARG A 48 8.47 -1.80 -16.06
N PRO A 49 8.40 -1.03 -17.16
CA PRO A 49 9.50 -0.14 -17.53
C PRO A 49 9.80 0.94 -16.48
N VAL A 50 8.79 1.39 -15.73
CA VAL A 50 9.00 2.39 -14.66
C VAL A 50 9.72 1.77 -13.47
N TYR A 51 9.35 0.54 -13.10
CA TYR A 51 10.06 -0.16 -12.04
C TYR A 51 11.49 -0.48 -12.44
N ASP A 52 11.71 -0.94 -13.67
CA ASP A 52 13.05 -1.28 -14.18
C ASP A 52 14.00 -0.08 -14.16
N ALA A 53 13.52 1.08 -14.60
CA ALA A 53 14.28 2.33 -14.64
C ALA A 53 14.48 3.01 -13.28
N ALA A 54 13.77 2.58 -12.22
CA ALA A 54 13.85 3.25 -10.92
C ALA A 54 15.13 2.87 -10.14
N ASP A 55 15.72 3.83 -9.43
CA ASP A 55 16.78 3.57 -8.44
C ASP A 55 16.22 3.19 -7.06
N VAL A 56 15.07 3.76 -6.71
CA VAL A 56 14.34 3.56 -5.46
C VAL A 56 12.84 3.60 -5.76
N VAL A 57 12.06 2.73 -5.14
CA VAL A 57 10.60 2.72 -5.27
C VAL A 57 9.97 3.30 -4.00
N LEU A 58 9.09 4.28 -4.20
CA LEU A 58 8.14 4.76 -3.21
C LEU A 58 6.80 4.07 -3.48
N GLY A 59 6.30 3.25 -2.55
CA GLY A 59 5.10 2.46 -2.85
C GLY A 59 4.42 1.84 -1.64
N MET A 60 3.24 1.29 -1.87
CA MET A 60 2.42 0.61 -0.87
C MET A 60 1.72 -0.60 -1.47
N GLY A 61 1.30 -1.55 -0.64
CA GLY A 61 0.55 -2.73 -1.07
C GLY A 61 1.19 -3.45 -2.26
N GLY A 62 0.43 -3.63 -3.35
CA GLY A 62 0.92 -4.31 -4.55
C GLY A 62 2.01 -3.55 -5.33
N SER A 63 2.06 -2.21 -5.26
CA SER A 63 3.11 -1.45 -5.97
C SER A 63 4.46 -1.59 -5.28
N ALA A 64 4.46 -1.72 -3.94
CA ALA A 64 5.63 -2.08 -3.15
C ALA A 64 6.20 -3.44 -3.57
N LEU A 65 5.36 -4.48 -3.59
CA LEU A 65 5.78 -5.83 -4.00
C LEU A 65 6.35 -5.88 -5.42
N ARG A 66 5.73 -5.16 -6.36
CA ARG A 66 6.24 -5.08 -7.74
C ARG A 66 7.59 -4.38 -7.80
N GLY A 67 7.79 -3.26 -7.08
CA GLY A 67 9.09 -2.61 -7.01
C GLY A 67 10.18 -3.52 -6.45
N MET A 68 9.87 -4.25 -5.38
CA MET A 68 10.79 -5.22 -4.80
C MET A 68 11.14 -6.36 -5.77
N ALA A 69 10.18 -6.80 -6.59
CA ALA A 69 10.43 -7.82 -7.62
C ALA A 69 11.46 -7.35 -8.67
N PHE A 70 11.62 -6.05 -8.89
CA PHE A 70 12.69 -5.48 -9.73
C PHE A 70 14.00 -5.22 -8.97
N ALA A 71 14.16 -5.84 -7.79
CA ALA A 71 15.31 -5.65 -6.90
C ALA A 71 15.52 -4.17 -6.54
N LYS A 72 14.44 -3.40 -6.40
CA LYS A 72 14.52 -1.99 -6.02
C LYS A 72 14.39 -1.84 -4.51
N PRO A 73 15.25 -1.01 -3.88
CA PRO A 73 15.02 -0.55 -2.51
C PRO A 73 13.63 0.07 -2.39
N LEU A 74 12.92 -0.31 -1.34
CA LEU A 74 11.55 0.11 -1.12
C LEU A 74 11.46 1.05 0.08
N VAL A 75 10.86 2.22 -0.14
CA VAL A 75 10.34 3.06 0.95
C VAL A 75 8.82 2.91 0.94
N VAL A 76 8.29 2.33 2.01
CA VAL A 76 6.86 2.10 2.16
C VAL A 76 6.17 3.43 2.45
N GLN A 77 5.20 3.77 1.61
CA GLN A 77 4.33 4.93 1.76
C GLN A 77 3.06 4.55 2.52
N GLY A 78 2.55 5.47 3.31
CA GLY A 78 1.25 5.33 3.96
C GLY A 78 0.53 6.65 4.14
N GLU A 79 -0.45 6.67 5.04
CA GLU A 79 -1.24 7.85 5.38
C GLU A 79 -0.53 8.76 6.38
N ARG A 80 -1.00 10.01 6.46
CA ARG A 80 -0.59 10.97 7.51
C ARG A 80 0.94 11.09 7.62
N GLY A 81 1.63 11.18 6.47
CA GLY A 81 3.07 11.34 6.42
C GLY A 81 3.88 10.09 6.77
N TYR A 82 3.27 8.90 6.79
CA TYR A 82 4.00 7.66 7.01
C TYR A 82 4.97 7.38 5.88
N TRP A 83 6.24 7.25 6.23
CA TRP A 83 7.30 6.76 5.37
C TRP A 83 8.21 5.85 6.18
N ARG A 84 8.53 4.68 5.65
CA ARG A 84 9.47 3.78 6.31
C ARG A 84 10.27 2.98 5.30
N LEU A 85 11.59 3.00 5.45
CA LEU A 85 12.49 2.19 4.65
C LEU A 85 12.29 0.70 4.95
N LEU A 86 12.23 -0.12 3.90
CA LEU A 86 12.32 -1.57 4.05
C LEU A 86 13.78 -1.96 4.29
N GLU A 87 14.03 -2.56 5.44
CA GLU A 87 15.31 -3.10 5.87
C GLU A 87 15.04 -4.32 6.78
N PRO A 88 16.05 -5.16 7.08
CA PRO A 88 15.84 -6.36 7.92
C PRO A 88 15.14 -6.06 9.25
N ALA A 89 15.44 -4.91 9.88
CA ALA A 89 14.83 -4.50 11.12
C ALA A 89 13.36 -4.05 10.99
N SER A 90 12.94 -3.57 9.81
CA SER A 90 11.55 -3.12 9.57
C SER A 90 10.67 -4.18 8.91
N LEU A 91 11.25 -5.20 8.27
CA LEU A 91 10.52 -6.28 7.60
C LEU A 91 9.46 -6.95 8.50
N PRO A 92 9.73 -7.33 9.78
CA PRO A 92 8.73 -7.97 10.62
C PRO A 92 7.44 -7.16 10.78
N VAL A 93 7.53 -5.82 10.72
CA VAL A 93 6.37 -4.94 10.82
C VAL A 93 5.51 -5.04 9.56
N PHE A 94 6.12 -5.02 8.38
CA PHE A 94 5.36 -5.11 7.12
C PHE A 94 4.76 -6.50 6.88
N LEU A 95 5.39 -7.55 7.41
CA LEU A 95 4.84 -8.90 7.34
C LEU A 95 3.59 -9.10 8.21
N THR A 96 3.44 -8.33 9.29
CA THR A 96 2.29 -8.42 10.20
C THR A 96 1.17 -7.46 9.83
N GLN A 97 1.49 -6.19 9.54
CA GLN A 97 0.50 -5.16 9.25
C GLN A 97 0.23 -4.96 7.76
N GLY A 98 1.06 -5.53 6.89
CA GLY A 98 1.06 -5.28 5.46
C GLY A 98 1.99 -4.14 5.04
N TRP A 99 2.09 -3.94 3.72
CA TRP A 99 2.93 -2.95 3.06
C TRP A 99 2.31 -1.55 3.11
N TYR A 100 2.00 -1.08 4.31
CA TYR A 100 1.27 0.16 4.60
C TYR A 100 1.54 0.64 6.04
N GLY A 101 1.16 1.88 6.35
CA GLY A 101 1.19 2.43 7.70
C GLY A 101 0.44 3.75 7.83
N ILE A 102 0.24 4.20 9.07
CA ILE A 102 -0.39 5.49 9.40
C ILE A 102 0.59 6.28 10.26
N GLY A 103 0.93 7.47 9.81
CA GLY A 103 1.85 8.38 10.49
C GLY A 103 1.13 9.30 11.47
N THR A 104 1.88 10.22 12.06
CA THR A 104 1.36 11.21 13.01
C THR A 104 0.62 12.36 12.31
N GLY A 105 0.85 12.54 11.01
CA GLY A 105 0.37 13.67 10.22
C GLY A 105 1.37 14.83 10.18
N GLN A 106 2.57 14.65 10.72
CA GLN A 106 3.62 15.67 10.80
C GLN A 106 4.92 15.14 10.15
N ASP A 107 5.76 16.05 9.67
CA ASP A 107 7.15 15.80 9.22
C ASP A 107 7.35 14.76 8.10
N GLY A 108 6.28 14.40 7.38
CA GLY A 108 6.35 13.35 6.35
C GLY A 108 7.31 13.68 5.21
N ALA A 109 7.40 14.96 4.83
CA ALA A 109 8.30 15.42 3.77
C ALA A 109 9.77 15.35 4.21
N GLU A 110 10.05 15.75 5.45
CA GLU A 110 11.35 15.70 6.09
C GLU A 110 11.82 14.25 6.25
N LEU A 111 10.93 13.36 6.68
CA LEU A 111 11.21 11.94 6.87
C LEU A 111 11.58 11.24 5.56
N VAL A 112 10.76 11.39 4.52
CA VAL A 112 11.09 10.79 3.21
C VAL A 112 12.36 11.42 2.63
N ALA A 113 12.60 12.72 2.85
CA ALA A 113 13.82 13.36 2.40
C ALA A 113 15.07 12.83 3.10
N ALA A 114 15.01 12.57 4.41
CA ALA A 114 16.11 11.96 5.15
C ALA A 114 16.41 10.53 4.65
N ILE A 115 15.38 9.72 4.45
CA ILE A 115 15.52 8.36 3.90
C ILE A 115 16.17 8.40 2.51
N LEU A 116 15.67 9.27 1.62
CA LEU A 116 16.22 9.39 0.27
C LEU A 116 17.66 9.89 0.28
N ARG A 117 18.01 10.87 1.12
CA ARG A 117 19.40 11.32 1.25
C ARG A 117 20.34 10.18 1.65
N ARG A 118 19.97 9.36 2.64
CA ARG A 118 20.73 8.16 3.03
C ARG A 118 20.94 7.20 1.85
N LEU A 119 19.86 6.87 1.14
CA LEU A 119 19.93 5.95 0.00
C LEU A 119 20.76 6.49 -1.16
N PHE A 120 20.76 7.80 -1.40
CA PHE A 120 21.54 8.41 -2.48
C PHE A 120 22.98 8.74 -2.09
N SER A 121 23.30 8.86 -0.79
CA SER A 121 24.68 9.01 -0.31
C SER A 121 25.48 7.71 -0.31
N ASP A 122 24.80 6.55 -0.29
CA ASP A 122 25.45 5.24 -0.22
C ASP A 122 24.90 4.27 -1.31
N PRO A 123 25.58 4.18 -2.47
CA PRO A 123 25.22 3.25 -3.53
C PRO A 123 25.31 1.77 -3.15
N GLU A 124 26.21 1.40 -2.24
CA GLU A 124 26.39 0.01 -1.80
C GLU A 124 25.23 -0.43 -0.91
N GLU A 125 24.82 0.44 0.03
CA GLU A 125 23.62 0.21 0.83
C GLU A 125 22.39 0.13 -0.07
N ARG A 126 22.26 1.02 -1.06
CA ARG A 126 21.16 0.98 -2.03
C ARG A 126 21.13 -0.34 -2.79
N ALA A 127 22.27 -0.83 -3.27
CA ALA A 127 22.34 -2.13 -3.95
C ALA A 127 21.97 -3.29 -3.01
N ARG A 128 22.51 -3.30 -1.79
CA ARG A 128 22.23 -4.33 -0.76
C ARG A 128 20.75 -4.38 -0.39
N LEU A 129 20.09 -3.23 -0.23
CA LEU A 129 18.65 -3.17 0.05
C LEU A 129 17.81 -3.60 -1.15
N GLY A 130 18.30 -3.41 -2.38
CA GLY A 130 17.67 -3.93 -3.59
C GLY A 130 17.68 -5.46 -3.64
N VAL A 131 18.84 -6.07 -3.34
CA VAL A 131 18.98 -7.53 -3.19
C VAL A 131 18.06 -8.06 -2.10
N PHE A 132 18.09 -7.44 -0.91
CA PHE A 132 17.21 -7.81 0.19
C PHE A 132 15.72 -7.74 -0.18
N SER A 133 15.28 -6.67 -0.86
CA SER A 133 13.92 -6.56 -1.38
C SER A 133 13.54 -7.76 -2.25
N ARG A 134 14.44 -8.18 -3.15
CA ARG A 134 14.21 -9.31 -4.07
C ARG A 134 14.13 -10.65 -3.32
N GLU A 135 15.04 -10.89 -2.37
CA GLU A 135 15.03 -12.08 -1.51
C GLU A 135 13.70 -12.22 -0.77
N VAL A 136 13.18 -11.12 -0.20
CA VAL A 136 11.87 -11.14 0.48
C VAL A 136 10.74 -11.56 -0.46
N ILE A 137 10.76 -11.11 -1.72
CA ILE A 137 9.77 -11.55 -2.72
C ILE A 137 9.89 -13.03 -3.00
N GLU A 138 11.10 -13.52 -3.27
CA GLU A 138 11.32 -14.92 -3.62
C GLU A 138 10.93 -15.86 -2.47
N ASP A 139 11.28 -15.50 -1.25
CA ASP A 139 11.03 -16.30 -0.05
C ASP A 139 9.54 -16.30 0.37
N ARG A 140 8.86 -15.15 0.28
CA ARG A 140 7.55 -14.97 0.93
C ARG A 140 6.39 -14.74 -0.03
N PHE A 141 6.66 -14.23 -1.22
CA PHE A 141 5.63 -13.76 -2.16
C PHE A 141 5.76 -14.38 -3.56
N SER A 142 6.64 -15.38 -3.73
CA SER A 142 6.76 -16.10 -4.99
C SER A 142 5.49 -16.91 -5.27
N LEU A 143 5.22 -17.15 -6.56
CA LEU A 143 4.09 -17.97 -6.97
C LEU A 143 4.16 -19.36 -6.35
N THR A 144 5.36 -19.95 -6.27
CA THR A 144 5.60 -21.24 -5.64
C THR A 144 5.26 -21.22 -4.15
N ALA A 145 5.71 -20.19 -3.42
CA ALA A 145 5.38 -20.03 -2.00
C ALA A 145 3.87 -19.85 -1.78
N ALA A 146 3.23 -19.00 -2.60
CA ALA A 146 1.80 -18.75 -2.55
C ALA A 146 0.98 -20.01 -2.86
N ALA A 147 1.36 -20.76 -3.90
CA ALA A 147 0.71 -22.01 -4.29
C ALA A 147 0.85 -23.08 -3.20
N SER A 148 2.05 -23.24 -2.64
CA SER A 148 2.31 -24.20 -1.56
C SER A 148 1.51 -23.87 -0.30
N ALA A 149 1.46 -22.60 0.08
CA ALA A 149 0.66 -22.14 1.21
C ALA A 149 -0.85 -22.39 1.00
N GLN A 150 -1.34 -22.12 -0.21
CA GLN A 150 -2.74 -22.34 -0.57
C GLN A 150 -3.09 -23.83 -0.58
N GLU A 151 -2.23 -24.67 -1.16
CA GLU A 151 -2.38 -26.12 -1.16
C GLU A 151 -2.42 -26.69 0.27
N SER A 152 -1.49 -26.25 1.13
CA SER A 152 -1.44 -26.68 2.53
C SER A 152 -2.74 -26.36 3.29
N ARG A 153 -3.30 -25.16 3.05
CA ARG A 153 -4.60 -24.76 3.61
C ARG A 153 -5.73 -25.63 3.10
N TYR A 154 -5.77 -25.94 1.81
CA TYR A 154 -6.78 -26.82 1.25
C TYR A 154 -6.68 -28.25 1.79
N ARG A 155 -5.47 -28.81 1.86
CA ARG A 155 -5.25 -30.15 2.46
C ARG A 155 -5.70 -30.17 3.91
N SER A 156 -5.37 -29.15 4.70
CA SER A 156 -5.84 -29.00 6.08
C SER A 156 -7.36 -28.93 6.18
N ALA A 157 -8.02 -28.17 5.30
CA ALA A 157 -9.49 -28.06 5.29
C ALA A 157 -10.18 -29.37 4.89
N ILE A 158 -9.60 -30.12 3.95
CA ILE A 158 -10.09 -31.46 3.56
C ILE A 158 -9.89 -32.47 4.69
N ALA A 159 -8.74 -32.43 5.37
CA ALA A 159 -8.44 -33.33 6.50
C ALA A 159 -9.29 -33.00 7.73
N ALA A 160 -9.59 -31.73 7.97
CA ALA A 160 -10.45 -31.26 9.05
C ALA A 160 -11.95 -31.44 8.77
N ARG A 161 -12.33 -32.04 7.63
CA ARG A 161 -13.73 -32.26 7.25
C ARG A 161 -14.43 -33.05 8.37
N PRO A 162 -15.38 -32.44 9.10
CA PRO A 162 -16.05 -33.13 10.19
C PRO A 162 -16.71 -34.39 9.62
N SER A 163 -16.60 -35.51 10.33
CA SER A 163 -17.36 -36.69 9.95
C SER A 163 -18.85 -36.29 9.85
N ARG A 164 -19.56 -36.85 8.87
CA ARG A 164 -21.00 -36.61 8.63
C ARG A 164 -21.88 -36.82 9.88
N MET A 165 -21.30 -37.34 10.96
CA MET A 165 -21.91 -37.66 12.27
C MET A 165 -22.14 -36.45 13.20
N ARG A 166 -21.71 -35.22 12.86
CA ARG A 166 -21.90 -34.03 13.72
C ARG A 166 -22.83 -32.96 13.13
N TRP A 167 -23.79 -33.37 12.30
CA TRP A 167 -24.93 -32.53 11.88
C TRP A 167 -26.10 -32.61 12.88
N GLY A 168 -25.78 -32.62 14.18
CA GLY A 168 -26.77 -32.42 15.26
C GLY A 168 -27.14 -30.93 15.39
N PRO A 169 -27.61 -30.44 16.55
CA PRO A 169 -28.21 -29.10 16.74
C PRO A 169 -27.24 -27.90 16.56
N SER A 170 -26.10 -28.12 15.92
CA SER A 170 -25.02 -27.17 15.68
C SER A 170 -25.33 -26.10 14.63
N LEU A 171 -26.44 -26.19 13.89
CA LEU A 171 -26.87 -25.18 12.92
C LEU A 171 -27.74 -24.06 13.53
N VAL A 172 -28.27 -24.26 14.75
CA VAL A 172 -29.15 -23.28 15.40
C VAL A 172 -28.39 -22.02 15.82
N ARG A 173 -27.14 -22.17 16.28
CA ARG A 173 -26.27 -21.05 16.71
C ARG A 173 -25.86 -20.12 15.55
N PRO A 174 -25.35 -20.64 14.41
CA PRO A 174 -25.04 -19.80 13.25
C PRO A 174 -26.28 -19.08 12.69
N LEU A 175 -27.42 -19.78 12.57
CA LEU A 175 -28.67 -19.18 12.11
C LEU A 175 -29.17 -18.07 13.05
N ALA A 176 -29.10 -18.30 14.37
CA ALA A 176 -29.45 -17.28 15.37
C ALA A 176 -28.51 -16.07 15.31
N GLN A 177 -27.21 -16.26 15.06
CA GLN A 177 -26.26 -15.16 14.93
C GLN A 177 -26.49 -14.32 13.66
N VAL A 178 -26.75 -14.95 12.51
CA VAL A 178 -27.00 -14.25 11.25
C VAL A 178 -28.32 -13.47 11.32
N THR A 179 -29.38 -14.10 11.84
CA THR A 179 -30.67 -13.43 12.05
C THR A 179 -30.57 -12.30 13.06
N TRP A 180 -29.85 -12.48 14.16
CA TRP A 180 -29.58 -11.41 15.14
C TRP A 180 -28.77 -10.27 14.53
N TYR A 181 -27.78 -10.57 13.70
CA TYR A 181 -26.99 -9.57 12.98
C TYR A 181 -27.86 -8.75 12.01
N ASP A 182 -28.71 -9.40 11.21
CA ASP A 182 -29.60 -8.71 10.27
C ASP A 182 -30.67 -7.87 10.98
N VAL A 183 -31.20 -8.38 12.09
CA VAL A 183 -32.14 -7.65 12.95
C VAL A 183 -31.45 -6.43 13.56
N ARG A 184 -30.26 -6.58 14.15
CA ARG A 184 -29.47 -5.46 14.67
C ARG A 184 -29.11 -4.46 13.57
N ARG A 185 -28.75 -4.92 12.38
CA ARG A 185 -28.42 -4.05 11.24
C ARG A 185 -29.65 -3.27 10.76
N LYS A 186 -30.83 -3.89 10.69
CA LYS A 186 -32.10 -3.20 10.39
C LYS A 186 -32.47 -2.19 11.47
N ILE A 187 -32.25 -2.51 12.74
CA ILE A 187 -32.49 -1.61 13.87
C ILE A 187 -31.51 -0.43 13.84
N ALA A 188 -30.21 -0.67 13.62
CA ALA A 188 -29.19 0.39 13.50
C ALA A 188 -29.44 1.30 12.29
N ARG A 189 -29.93 0.76 11.16
CA ARG A 189 -30.37 1.57 10.01
C ARG A 189 -31.60 2.43 10.32
N ARG A 190 -32.54 1.94 11.13
CA ARG A 190 -33.72 2.71 11.57
C ARG A 190 -33.39 3.72 12.67
N LEU A 191 -32.35 3.47 13.46
CA LEU A 191 -31.86 4.35 14.53
C LEU A 191 -30.76 5.33 14.05
N GLY A 192 -30.42 5.34 12.75
CA GLY A 192 -29.53 6.32 12.14
C GLY A 192 -28.04 6.22 12.49
N THR A 193 -27.57 5.12 13.07
CA THR A 193 -26.19 4.99 13.62
C THR A 193 -25.25 4.10 12.83
N VAL A 194 -25.52 3.84 11.55
CA VAL A 194 -24.56 3.09 10.72
C VAL A 194 -23.48 4.04 10.19
N ASN A 195 -22.33 4.03 10.84
CA ASN A 195 -21.11 4.64 10.32
C ASN A 195 -20.61 3.77 9.14
N ALA A 196 -20.58 4.34 7.94
CA ALA A 196 -20.10 3.67 6.74
C ALA A 196 -18.60 3.92 6.57
N ASP A 197 -17.77 3.08 7.17
CA ASP A 197 -16.35 3.00 6.83
C ASP A 197 -16.17 1.99 5.70
N ASP A 198 -16.31 2.47 4.47
CA ASP A 198 -15.94 1.74 3.25
C ASP A 198 -15.04 2.66 2.41
N PHE A 199 -13.74 2.35 2.41
CA PHE A 199 -12.62 2.94 1.66
C PHE A 199 -12.79 2.92 0.13
N ASN A 200 -13.94 2.44 -0.38
CA ASN A 200 -14.25 2.41 -1.80
C ASN A 200 -15.71 2.78 -2.12
N SER A 201 -16.40 3.50 -1.22
CA SER A 201 -17.75 4.01 -1.47
C SER A 201 -17.74 5.46 -1.94
N LEU A 202 -18.53 5.76 -2.98
CA LEU A 202 -18.70 7.10 -3.59
C LEU A 202 -19.02 8.22 -2.57
N ALA A 203 -19.54 7.87 -1.39
CA ALA A 203 -19.93 8.81 -0.34
C ALA A 203 -18.76 9.44 0.45
N ALA A 204 -17.56 8.84 0.41
CA ALA A 204 -16.37 9.45 1.03
C ALA A 204 -15.82 10.62 0.19
N MET A 205 -16.04 10.61 -1.13
CA MET A 205 -15.54 11.64 -2.05
C MET A 205 -16.39 12.91 -2.02
N THR A 206 -17.70 12.81 -1.80
CA THR A 206 -18.60 13.97 -1.80
C THR A 206 -18.41 14.87 -0.57
N ARG A 207 -18.08 14.30 0.60
CA ARG A 207 -17.90 15.07 1.85
C ARG A 207 -16.65 15.93 1.88
N HIS A 208 -15.67 15.66 1.01
CA HIS A 208 -14.47 16.50 0.89
C HIS A 208 -14.67 17.73 -0.01
N HIS A 209 -15.70 17.73 -0.87
CA HIS A 209 -15.99 18.84 -1.77
C HIS A 209 -16.72 20.00 -1.06
N GLU A 210 -17.60 19.70 -0.10
CA GLU A 210 -18.38 20.73 0.62
C GLU A 210 -17.57 21.49 1.69
N ARG A 211 -16.44 20.94 2.17
CA ARG A 211 -15.58 21.63 3.17
C ARG A 211 -14.50 22.53 2.55
N SER A 212 -14.35 22.55 1.22
CA SER A 212 -13.42 23.44 0.52
C SER A 212 -14.10 24.65 -0.14
N THR A 213 -15.42 24.81 0.03
CA THR A 213 -16.20 25.96 -0.46
C THR A 213 -16.82 26.78 0.67
N SER A 214 -16.17 26.87 1.83
CA SER A 214 -16.47 27.85 2.88
C SER A 214 -15.19 28.39 3.50
#